data_AF-A0A9D1FZ13-F1
#
_entry.id   AF-A0A9D1FZ13-F1
#
_cell.length_a   1.000
_cell.length_b   1.000
_cell.length_c   1.000
_cell.angle_alpha   90.00
_cell.angle_beta   90.00
_cell.angle_gamma   90.00
#
_symmetry.space_group_name_H-M   'P 1'
#
loop_
_entity.id
_entity.type
_entity.pdbx_description
1 polymer ?
#
loop_
_entity_poly.entity_id
_entity_poly.type
_entity_poly.pdbx_seq_one_letter_code
_entity_poly.pdbx_strand_id
1 'polypeptide(L)'
;MKKKAGVYFAVGLAGIAFALAARFFLQGALSQSQAGAMIGVGAGLFGYGVGKGCVALWGEKHPDLMRQSEIEEKDERNRLIRSRAQAVSGEILHWLLMAAAWACIFLDAPFWLTLLLVGVFLLKTMLDFVLIAYYQKRM
;
A
#
# COMPACT_ATOMS: atom_id res chain seq x y z
N MET A 1 8.63 23.70 -0.91
CA MET A 1 8.05 22.45 -0.38
C MET A 1 6.52 22.52 -0.33
N LYS A 2 5.90 23.66 0.06
CA LYS A 2 4.42 23.81 0.21
C LYS A 2 3.59 23.35 -0.99
N LYS A 3 4.10 23.58 -2.21
CA LYS A 3 3.46 23.12 -3.45
C LYS A 3 3.35 21.59 -3.55
N LYS A 4 4.30 20.83 -2.98
CA LYS A 4 4.31 19.36 -3.00
C LYS A 4 3.27 18.78 -2.03
N ALA A 5 3.13 19.35 -0.82
CA ALA A 5 2.10 18.95 0.13
C ALA A 5 0.68 19.17 -0.44
N GLY A 6 0.44 20.33 -1.05
CA GLY A 6 -0.84 20.64 -1.70
C GLY A 6 -1.20 19.66 -2.83
N VAL A 7 -0.22 19.19 -3.61
CA VAL A 7 -0.44 18.18 -4.65
C VAL A 7 -0.85 16.84 -4.06
N TYR A 8 -0.23 16.38 -2.97
CA TYR A 8 -0.61 15.11 -2.32
C TYR A 8 -2.01 15.17 -1.70
N PHE A 9 -2.39 16.29 -1.08
CA PHE A 9 -3.76 16.48 -0.60
C PHE A 9 -4.77 16.58 -1.74
N ALA A 10 -4.41 17.20 -2.88
CA ALA A 10 -5.25 17.22 -4.07
C ALA A 10 -5.45 15.81 -4.65
N VAL A 11 -4.41 14.96 -4.67
CA VAL A 11 -4.54 13.53 -5.03
C VAL A 11 -5.46 12.80 -4.07
N GLY A 12 -5.37 13.08 -2.77
CA GLY A 12 -6.25 12.47 -1.78
C GLY A 12 -7.71 12.88 -1.96
N LEU A 13 -7.97 14.17 -2.16
CA LEU A 13 -9.31 14.71 -2.45
C LEU A 13 -9.88 14.17 -3.76
N ALA A 14 -9.04 14.03 -4.80
CA ALA A 14 -9.42 13.38 -6.04
C ALA A 14 -9.78 11.91 -5.83
N GLY A 15 -9.06 11.19 -4.95
CA GLY A 15 -9.39 9.82 -4.56
C GLY A 15 -10.76 9.69 -3.90
N ILE A 16 -11.12 10.61 -2.99
CA ILE A 16 -12.46 10.67 -2.38
C ILE A 16 -13.51 11.01 -3.44
N ALA A 17 -13.28 12.02 -4.27
CA ALA A 17 -14.20 12.41 -5.32
C ALA A 17 -14.45 11.26 -6.31
N PHE A 18 -13.42 10.48 -6.63
CA PHE A 18 -13.51 9.30 -7.48
C PHE A 18 -14.32 8.17 -6.83
N ALA A 19 -14.11 7.90 -5.53
CA ALA A 19 -14.88 6.91 -4.78
C ALA A 19 -16.37 7.32 -4.64
N LEU A 20 -16.64 8.61 -4.41
CA LEU A 20 -17.99 9.15 -4.30
C LEU A 20 -18.69 9.20 -5.67
N ALA A 21 -17.99 9.55 -6.75
CA ALA A 21 -18.55 9.52 -8.10
C ALA A 21 -18.91 8.09 -8.54
N ALA A 22 -18.06 7.11 -8.23
CA ALA A 22 -18.37 5.70 -8.44
C ALA A 22 -19.63 5.27 -7.66
N ARG A 23 -19.77 5.75 -6.42
CA ARG A 23 -20.90 5.39 -5.55
C ARG A 23 -22.19 6.17 -5.84
N PHE A 24 -22.16 7.42 -6.31
CA PHE A 24 -23.38 8.24 -6.47
C PHE A 24 -23.79 8.43 -7.94
N PHE A 25 -22.83 8.65 -8.84
CA PHE A 25 -23.13 8.99 -10.25
C PHE A 25 -23.23 7.76 -11.15
N LEU A 26 -22.50 6.69 -10.82
CA LEU A 26 -22.37 5.52 -11.69
C LEU A 26 -23.15 4.29 -11.19
N GLN A 27 -24.04 4.45 -10.19
CA GLN A 27 -24.87 3.35 -9.64
C GLN A 27 -25.71 2.62 -10.70
N GLY A 28 -26.09 3.31 -11.78
CA GLY A 28 -26.89 2.74 -12.88
C GLY A 28 -26.07 2.20 -14.06
N ALA A 29 -24.77 2.47 -14.14
CA ALA A 29 -23.92 2.12 -15.28
C ALA A 29 -22.84 1.07 -14.96
N LEU A 30 -22.50 0.89 -13.68
CA LEU A 30 -21.46 -0.03 -13.23
C LEU A 30 -22.02 -1.24 -12.50
N SER A 31 -21.45 -2.41 -12.77
CA SER A 31 -21.68 -3.60 -11.95
C SER A 31 -21.19 -3.34 -10.51
N GLN A 32 -21.84 -3.96 -9.51
CA GLN A 32 -21.46 -3.89 -8.09
C GLN A 32 -19.97 -4.18 -7.86
N SER A 33 -19.39 -5.08 -8.65
CA SER A 33 -17.96 -5.41 -8.61
C SER A 33 -17.07 -4.26 -9.09
N GLN A 34 -17.46 -3.56 -10.17
CA GLN A 34 -16.72 -2.43 -10.72
C GLN A 34 -16.81 -1.21 -9.81
N ALA A 35 -17.99 -0.93 -9.26
CA ALA A 35 -18.18 0.13 -8.28
C ALA A 35 -17.33 -0.13 -7.02
N GLY A 36 -17.30 -1.38 -6.53
CA GLY A 36 -16.45 -1.79 -5.40
C GLY A 36 -14.96 -1.61 -5.68
N ALA A 37 -14.48 -2.03 -6.85
CA ALA A 37 -13.09 -1.84 -7.26
C ALA A 37 -12.69 -0.36 -7.33
N MET A 38 -13.55 0.50 -7.89
CA MET A 38 -13.31 1.94 -7.98
C MET A 38 -13.29 2.61 -6.60
N ILE A 39 -14.16 2.20 -5.68
CA ILE A 39 -14.13 2.67 -4.29
C ILE A 39 -12.81 2.24 -3.62
N GLY A 40 -12.38 1.00 -3.83
CA GLY A 40 -11.10 0.50 -3.31
C GLY A 40 -9.90 1.31 -3.81
N VAL A 41 -9.85 1.61 -5.11
CA VAL A 41 -8.82 2.46 -5.72
C VAL A 41 -8.88 3.89 -5.17
N GLY A 42 -10.07 4.48 -5.07
CA GLY A 42 -10.26 5.82 -4.52
C GLY A 42 -9.83 5.94 -3.06
N ALA A 43 -10.14 4.94 -2.23
CA ALA A 43 -9.70 4.86 -0.84
C ALA A 43 -8.17 4.70 -0.73
N GLY A 44 -7.55 3.89 -1.60
CA GLY A 44 -6.10 3.75 -1.68
C GLY A 44 -5.38 5.05 -2.05
N LEU A 45 -5.90 5.77 -3.05
CA LEU A 45 -5.39 7.08 -3.46
C LEU A 45 -5.56 8.12 -2.35
N PHE A 46 -6.67 8.07 -1.61
CA PHE A 46 -6.88 8.91 -0.44
C PHE A 46 -5.84 8.66 0.65
N GLY A 47 -5.64 7.40 1.05
CA GLY A 47 -4.64 7.03 2.04
C GLY A 47 -3.23 7.45 1.64
N TYR A 48 -2.86 7.23 0.37
CA TYR A 48 -1.57 7.68 -0.16
C TYR A 48 -1.41 9.21 -0.11
N GLY A 49 -2.44 9.95 -0.57
CA GLY A 49 -2.44 11.41 -0.62
C GLY A 49 -2.31 12.05 0.77
N VAL A 50 -3.09 11.57 1.75
CA VAL A 50 -3.00 12.05 3.13
C VAL A 50 -1.66 11.67 3.76
N GLY A 51 -1.22 10.42 3.61
CA GLY A 51 0.04 9.96 4.20
C GLY A 51 1.24 10.77 3.70
N LYS A 52 1.36 10.95 2.39
CA LYS A 52 2.42 11.77 1.79
C LYS A 52 2.27 13.27 2.11
N GLY A 53 1.04 13.77 2.16
CA GLY A 53 0.74 15.15 2.54
C GLY A 53 1.19 15.48 3.97
N CYS A 54 0.90 14.60 4.92
CA CYS A 54 1.34 14.74 6.32
C CYS A 54 2.86 14.73 6.46
N VAL A 55 3.55 13.81 5.78
CA VAL A 55 5.02 13.75 5.77
C VAL A 55 5.62 15.01 5.15
N ALA A 56 5.02 15.53 4.08
CA ALA A 56 5.48 16.77 3.44
C ALA A 56 5.31 17.99 4.38
N LEU A 57 4.18 18.10 5.09
CA LEU A 57 3.96 19.15 6.08
C LEU A 57 4.92 19.03 7.28
N TRP A 58 5.20 17.81 7.74
CA TRP A 58 6.16 17.56 8.82
C TRP A 58 7.59 17.94 8.41
N GLY A 59 8.01 17.53 7.21
CA GLY A 59 9.32 17.88 6.67
C GLY A 59 9.51 19.38 6.44
N GLU A 60 8.43 20.15 6.30
CA GLU A 60 8.48 21.61 6.26
C GLU A 60 8.64 22.26 7.64
N LYS A 61 8.01 21.70 8.67
CA LYS A 61 8.16 22.18 10.04
C LYS A 61 9.55 21.87 10.61
N HIS A 62 10.16 20.78 10.15
CA HIS A 62 11.46 20.31 10.61
C HIS A 62 12.42 20.02 9.44
N PRO A 63 12.93 21.06 8.75
CA PRO A 63 13.79 20.88 7.58
C PRO A 63 15.13 20.23 7.92
N ASP A 64 15.63 20.42 9.14
CA ASP A 64 16.90 19.83 9.58
C ASP A 64 16.80 18.32 9.77
N LEU A 65 15.68 17.86 10.34
CA LEU A 65 15.37 16.43 10.44
C LEU A 65 15.17 15.81 9.06
N MET A 66 14.58 16.54 8.11
CA MET A 66 14.40 16.06 6.74
C MET A 66 15.75 15.84 6.04
N ARG A 67 16.69 16.78 6.19
CA ARG A 67 18.05 16.64 5.64
C ARG A 67 18.81 15.48 6.29
N GLN A 68 18.69 15.33 7.61
CA GLN A 68 19.28 14.18 8.31
C GLN A 68 18.68 12.87 7.80
N SER A 69 17.36 12.79 7.61
CA SER A 69 16.72 11.60 7.06
C SER A 69 17.18 11.27 5.63
N GLU A 70 17.44 12.26 4.77
CA GLU A 70 17.98 12.03 3.42
C GLU A 70 19.42 11.48 3.45
N ILE A 71 20.22 11.90 4.43
CA ILE A 71 21.58 11.41 4.63
C ILE A 71 21.52 9.97 5.18
N GLU A 72 20.67 9.74 6.19
CA GLU A 72 20.44 8.43 6.79
C GLU A 72 19.84 7.43 5.80
N GLU A 73 19.02 7.84 4.83
CA GLU A 73 18.52 6.94 3.78
C GLU A 73 19.62 6.48 2.81
N LYS A 74 20.74 7.21 2.73
CA LYS A 74 21.88 6.87 1.89
C LYS A 74 22.95 6.07 2.62
N ASP A 75 22.93 6.04 3.95
CA ASP A 75 23.83 5.22 4.77
C ASP A 75 23.54 3.73 4.54
N GLU A 76 24.59 2.98 4.22
CA GLU A 76 24.55 1.53 3.99
C GLU A 76 24.01 0.78 5.21
N ARG A 77 24.41 1.17 6.42
CA ARG A 77 23.95 0.51 7.66
C ARG A 77 22.44 0.66 7.81
N ASN A 78 21.93 1.86 7.58
CA ASN A 78 20.51 2.14 7.74
C ASN A 78 19.68 1.48 6.62
N ARG A 79 20.23 1.38 5.41
CA ARG A 79 19.64 0.59 4.31
C ARG A 79 19.49 -0.89 4.69
N LEU A 80 20.50 -1.47 5.32
CA LEU A 80 20.44 -2.86 5.80
C LEU A 80 19.40 -3.05 6.91
N ILE A 81 19.30 -2.12 7.86
CA ILE A 81 18.27 -2.16 8.91
C ILE A 81 16.88 -2.08 8.28
N ARG A 82 16.68 -1.16 7.33
CA ARG A 82 15.41 -0.96 6.66
C ARG A 82 15.02 -2.18 5.82
N SER A 83 15.94 -2.74 5.04
CA SER A 83 15.66 -3.94 4.25
C SER A 83 15.30 -5.13 5.14
N ARG A 84 15.99 -5.30 6.28
CA ARG A 84 15.66 -6.32 7.27
C ARG A 84 14.29 -6.09 7.92
N ALA A 85 13.97 -4.86 8.28
CA ALA A 85 12.65 -4.51 8.82
C ALA A 85 11.53 -4.75 7.78
N GLN A 86 11.79 -4.48 6.50
CA GLN A 86 10.85 -4.76 5.40
C GLN A 86 10.67 -6.27 5.18
N ALA A 87 11.73 -7.06 5.27
CA ALA A 87 11.64 -8.52 5.18
C ALA A 87 10.79 -9.10 6.33
N VAL A 88 11.09 -8.72 7.58
CA VAL A 88 10.35 -9.20 8.77
C VAL A 88 8.89 -8.74 8.74
N SER A 89 8.63 -7.48 8.41
CA SER A 89 7.24 -7.00 8.29
C SER A 89 6.49 -7.68 7.15
N GLY A 90 7.17 -8.00 6.04
CA GLY A 90 6.63 -8.79 4.94
C GLY A 90 6.30 -10.25 5.33
N GLU A 91 7.07 -10.86 6.21
CA GLU A 91 6.75 -12.19 6.78
C GLU A 91 5.54 -12.14 7.71
N ILE A 92 5.47 -11.15 8.60
CA ILE A 92 4.32 -10.94 9.49
C ILE A 92 3.05 -10.73 8.67
N LEU A 93 3.09 -9.87 7.65
CA LEU A 93 1.96 -9.61 6.77
C LEU A 93 1.52 -10.88 6.02
N HIS A 94 2.46 -11.73 5.63
CA HIS A 94 2.17 -12.98 4.94
C HIS A 94 1.42 -13.97 5.84
N TRP A 95 1.79 -14.08 7.11
CA TRP A 95 1.06 -14.87 8.10
C TRP A 95 -0.31 -14.28 8.42
N LEU A 96 -0.41 -12.94 8.53
CA LEU A 96 -1.70 -12.26 8.70
C LEU A 96 -2.64 -12.50 7.51
N LEU A 97 -2.11 -12.54 6.28
CA LEU A 97 -2.88 -12.86 5.09
C LEU A 97 -3.46 -14.28 5.16
N MET A 98 -2.66 -15.24 5.64
CA MET A 98 -3.13 -16.61 5.87
C MET A 98 -4.19 -16.64 6.98
N ALA A 99 -3.98 -15.96 8.10
CA ALA A 99 -4.97 -15.86 9.17
C ALA A 99 -6.30 -15.24 8.68
N ALA A 100 -6.24 -14.22 7.82
CA ALA A 100 -7.41 -13.62 7.20
C ALA A 100 -8.14 -14.61 6.27
N ALA A 101 -7.40 -15.44 5.52
CA ALA A 101 -7.99 -16.49 4.68
C ALA A 101 -8.74 -17.52 5.54
N TRP A 102 -8.16 -17.94 6.66
CA TRP A 102 -8.82 -18.83 7.62
C TRP A 102 -10.06 -18.18 8.24
N ALA A 103 -9.97 -16.92 8.65
CA ALA A 103 -11.12 -16.18 9.17
C ALA A 103 -12.26 -16.10 8.14
N CYS A 104 -11.95 -15.93 6.86
CA CYS A 104 -12.95 -15.95 5.79
C CYS A 104 -13.63 -17.31 5.67
N ILE A 105 -12.91 -18.42 5.84
CA ILE A 105 -13.50 -19.77 5.87
C ILE A 105 -14.43 -19.93 7.07
N PHE A 106 -14.01 -19.48 8.26
CA PHE A 106 -14.82 -19.59 9.48
C PHE A 106 -16.10 -18.73 9.46
N LEU A 107 -16.08 -17.62 8.72
CA LEU A 107 -17.21 -16.70 8.62
C LEU A 107 -18.13 -17.01 7.42
N ASP A 108 -17.98 -18.17 6.79
CA ASP A 108 -18.69 -18.56 5.57
C ASP A 108 -18.63 -17.48 4.48
N ALA A 109 -17.50 -16.79 4.37
CA ALA A 109 -17.26 -15.77 3.37
C ALA A 109 -17.24 -16.41 1.96
N PRO A 110 -17.57 -15.65 0.91
CA PRO A 110 -17.66 -16.22 -0.43
C PRO A 110 -16.30 -16.77 -0.89
N PHE A 111 -16.31 -17.96 -1.51
CA PHE A 111 -15.12 -18.72 -1.90
C PHE A 111 -14.12 -17.93 -2.78
N TRP A 112 -14.59 -17.01 -3.62
CA TRP A 112 -13.70 -16.19 -4.43
C TRP A 112 -12.78 -15.29 -3.57
N LEU A 113 -13.22 -14.88 -2.38
CA LEU A 113 -12.45 -14.04 -1.46
C LEU A 113 -11.29 -14.83 -0.83
N THR A 114 -11.55 -16.06 -0.39
CA THR A 114 -10.50 -16.95 0.14
C THR A 114 -9.50 -17.31 -0.96
N LEU A 115 -9.99 -17.61 -2.17
CA LEU A 115 -9.15 -17.86 -3.33
C LEU A 115 -8.25 -16.67 -3.67
N LEU A 116 -8.78 -15.44 -3.57
CA LEU A 116 -8.00 -14.22 -3.79
C LEU A 116 -6.90 -14.05 -2.75
N LEU A 117 -7.20 -14.25 -1.46
CA LEU A 117 -6.21 -14.16 -0.38
C LEU A 117 -5.09 -15.20 -0.56
N VAL A 118 -5.45 -16.45 -0.89
CA VAL A 118 -4.47 -17.50 -1.20
C VAL A 118 -3.69 -17.18 -2.48
N GLY A 119 -4.33 -16.60 -3.49
CA GLY A 119 -3.66 -16.14 -4.72
C GLY A 119 -2.62 -15.06 -4.45
N VAL A 120 -2.94 -14.06 -3.63
CA VAL A 120 -1.99 -13.01 -3.21
C VAL A 120 -0.85 -13.61 -2.38
N PHE A 121 -1.15 -14.58 -1.52
CA PHE A 121 -0.14 -15.31 -0.76
C PHE A 121 0.87 -16.00 -1.69
N LEU A 122 0.38 -16.81 -2.64
CA LEU A 122 1.21 -17.53 -3.60
C LEU A 122 2.01 -16.58 -4.49
N LEU A 123 1.39 -15.50 -4.96
CA LEU A 123 2.07 -14.48 -5.77
C LEU A 123 3.24 -13.84 -5.00
N LYS A 124 3.03 -13.49 -3.73
CA LYS A 124 4.09 -12.96 -2.87
C LYS A 124 5.22 -13.98 -2.71
N THR A 125 4.91 -15.24 -2.45
CA THR A 125 5.92 -16.31 -2.34
C THR A 125 6.72 -16.49 -3.64
N MET A 126 6.06 -16.49 -4.79
CA MET A 126 6.72 -16.58 -6.09
C MET A 126 7.65 -15.38 -6.34
N LEU A 127 7.20 -14.16 -6.01
CA LEU A 127 8.04 -12.96 -6.09
C LEU A 127 9.26 -13.05 -5.17
N ASP A 128 9.09 -13.51 -3.93
CA ASP A 128 10.20 -13.70 -2.99
C ASP A 128 11.23 -14.67 -3.59
N PHE A 129 10.82 -15.81 -4.14
CA PHE A 129 11.72 -16.77 -4.80
C PHE A 129 12.44 -16.16 -6.01
N VAL A 130 11.72 -15.48 -6.90
CA VAL A 130 12.31 -14.84 -8.10
C VAL A 130 13.32 -13.76 -7.69
N LEU A 131 12.99 -12.92 -6.71
CA LEU A 131 13.87 -11.87 -6.23
C LEU A 131 15.10 -12.44 -5.53
N ILE A 132 14.96 -13.48 -4.71
CA ILE A 132 16.09 -14.18 -4.10
C ILE A 132 17.02 -14.72 -5.19
N ALA A 133 16.50 -15.43 -6.18
CA ALA A 133 17.30 -15.97 -7.29
C ALA A 133 17.98 -14.86 -8.13
N TYR A 134 17.30 -13.73 -8.32
CA TYR A 134 17.85 -12.57 -9.01
C TYR A 134 19.00 -11.92 -8.23
N TYR A 135 18.79 -11.64 -6.94
CA TYR A 135 19.80 -10.98 -6.10
C TYR A 135 20.98 -11.90 -5.79
N GLN A 136 20.78 -13.21 -5.65
CA GLN A 136 21.87 -14.19 -5.53
C GLN A 136 22.82 -14.24 -6.73
N LYS A 137 22.35 -13.87 -7.93
CA LYS A 137 23.19 -13.83 -9.14
C LYS A 137 23.91 -12.49 -9.31
N ARG A 138 23.43 -11.44 -8.66
CA ARG A 138 23.86 -10.05 -8.88
C ARG A 138 24.76 -9.52 -7.75
N MET A 139 24.65 -10.09 -6.55
CA MET A 139 25.56 -9.88 -5.41
C MET A 139 26.45 -11.10 -5.23
#